data_AF-A0A0J6GHJ6-F1
#
_entry.id   AF-A0A0J6GHJ6-F1
#
_cell.length_a   1.000
_cell.length_b   1.000
_cell.length_c   1.000
_cell.angle_alpha   90.00
_cell.angle_beta   90.00
_cell.angle_gamma   90.00
#
_symmetry.space_group_name_H-M   'P 1'
#
loop_
_entity.id
_entity.type
_entity.pdbx_description
1 polymer ?
#
loop_
_entity_poly.entity_id
_entity_poly.type
_entity_poly.pdbx_seq_one_letter_code
_entity_poly.pdbx_strand_id
1 'polypeptide(L)'
;MSSQEPFIQTQLPLIVEGVQLDIAAIHRAGTLAPTVFLHGFGSTKEDYADIVQQAAFAGHRFVAYDAPGCGESQCSDLSKISIEFLMRTALQVLEHFGIERFHLVGHSMGGLTALMLAYQFPNRVLSFVDIEGNIAPEDCFLSRQVVDYPAADGEAFFAAFIERTRHAPAYASALYAASLKHKVRAGAVRGIFQSMVDLSDNADLMGKFLGLKCPRMFMYGDQNAALSYLPHIQAQGVRLAQIPECGHFPMYSNPIVMWQQIADFQKSTAQ
;
A
#
# COMPACT_ATOMS: atom_id res chain seq x y z
N MET A 1 27.74 -3.40 23.88
CA MET A 1 27.42 -4.04 22.59
C MET A 1 26.63 -3.01 21.80
N SER A 2 27.20 -2.48 20.72
CA SER A 2 26.47 -1.53 19.85
C SER A 2 25.33 -2.30 19.19
N SER A 3 24.10 -2.08 19.66
CA SER A 3 22.92 -2.59 18.98
C SER A 3 22.80 -1.82 17.67
N GLN A 4 23.31 -2.39 16.57
CA GLN A 4 23.00 -1.85 15.24
C GLN A 4 21.48 -1.80 15.13
N GLU A 5 20.95 -0.64 14.75
CA GLU A 5 19.53 -0.51 14.51
C GLU A 5 19.07 -1.56 13.49
N PRO A 6 17.92 -2.19 13.70
CA PRO A 6 17.49 -3.34 12.89
C PRO A 6 17.21 -2.95 11.43
N PHE A 7 17.05 -1.65 11.16
CA PHE A 7 16.95 -1.02 9.84
C PHE A 7 17.49 0.40 9.92
N ILE A 8 17.72 1.01 8.76
CA ILE A 8 18.17 2.39 8.59
C ILE A 8 16.96 3.26 8.24
N GLN A 9 16.84 4.44 8.84
CA GLN A 9 15.90 5.47 8.44
C GLN A 9 16.60 6.51 7.57
N THR A 10 15.97 6.92 6.47
CA THR A 10 16.52 7.93 5.56
C THR A 10 15.46 8.90 5.07
N GLN A 11 15.91 10.12 4.75
CA GLN A 11 15.15 11.12 4.03
C GLN A 11 15.74 11.26 2.62
N LEU A 12 14.88 11.16 1.61
CA LEU A 12 15.26 11.07 0.21
C LEU A 12 14.74 12.31 -0.53
N PRO A 13 15.59 13.31 -0.80
CA PRO A 13 15.19 14.44 -1.64
C PRO A 13 15.00 13.95 -3.08
N LEU A 14 13.79 14.08 -3.60
CA LEU A 14 13.42 13.67 -4.96
C LEU A 14 12.73 14.81 -5.70
N ILE A 15 12.75 14.76 -7.03
CA ILE A 15 11.93 15.61 -7.89
C ILE A 15 11.10 14.72 -8.80
N VAL A 16 9.78 14.77 -8.64
CA VAL A 16 8.83 14.00 -9.45
C VAL A 16 7.94 14.98 -10.19
N GLU A 17 7.98 14.96 -11.52
CA GLU A 17 7.17 15.85 -12.37
C GLU A 17 7.29 17.35 -12.02
N GLY A 18 8.49 17.77 -11.58
CA GLY A 18 8.76 19.15 -11.17
C GLY A 18 8.33 19.49 -9.74
N VAL A 19 7.74 18.54 -9.00
CA VAL A 19 7.38 18.68 -7.58
C VAL A 19 8.55 18.22 -6.71
N GLN A 20 8.94 19.05 -5.73
CA GLN A 20 9.96 18.68 -4.76
C GLN A 20 9.36 17.81 -3.66
N LEU A 21 10.01 16.68 -3.40
CA LEU A 21 9.64 15.73 -2.37
C LEU A 21 10.82 15.53 -1.43
N ASP A 22 10.53 15.29 -0.15
CA ASP A 22 11.47 14.71 0.80
C ASP A 22 10.82 13.45 1.35
N ILE A 23 11.26 12.28 0.86
CA ILE A 23 10.60 11.00 1.14
C ILE A 23 11.26 10.31 2.32
N ALA A 24 10.48 10.09 3.37
CA ALA A 24 10.90 9.33 4.54
C ALA A 24 10.81 7.82 4.23
N ALA A 25 11.92 7.10 4.44
CA ALA A 25 12.00 5.66 4.18
C ALA A 25 12.66 4.91 5.34
N ILE A 26 12.25 3.65 5.53
CA ILE A 26 12.98 2.66 6.31
C ILE A 26 13.47 1.57 5.37
N HIS A 27 14.71 1.13 5.55
CA HIS A 27 15.29 0.10 4.71
C HIS A 27 16.34 -0.72 5.42
N ARG A 28 16.58 -1.92 4.92
CA ARG A 28 17.68 -2.79 5.37
C ARG A 28 18.38 -3.40 4.18
N ALA A 29 19.70 -3.44 4.22
CA ALA A 29 20.50 -4.15 3.24
C ALA A 29 20.35 -5.68 3.40
N GLY A 30 20.62 -6.41 2.32
CA GLY A 30 20.53 -7.86 2.30
C GLY A 30 21.04 -8.40 0.98
N THR A 31 21.30 -9.70 0.92
CA THR A 31 21.79 -10.38 -0.29
C THR A 31 20.66 -11.06 -1.06
N LEU A 32 19.52 -11.27 -0.42
CA LEU A 32 18.32 -11.84 -1.06
C LEU A 32 17.46 -10.75 -1.70
N ALA A 33 16.56 -11.17 -2.59
CA ALA A 33 15.71 -10.28 -3.36
C ALA A 33 14.94 -9.29 -2.44
N PRO A 34 14.89 -8.00 -2.81
CA PRO A 34 14.26 -6.99 -1.98
C PRO A 34 12.74 -7.15 -1.96
N THR A 35 12.13 -6.86 -0.80
CA THR A 35 10.70 -6.58 -0.70
C THR A 35 10.45 -5.08 -0.61
N VAL A 36 9.56 -4.57 -1.43
CA VAL A 36 9.16 -3.15 -1.49
C VAL A 36 7.74 -3.05 -0.96
N PHE A 37 7.53 -2.19 0.03
CA PHE A 37 6.22 -1.98 0.66
C PHE A 37 5.63 -0.62 0.33
N LEU A 38 4.39 -0.62 -0.17
CA LEU A 38 3.59 0.59 -0.40
C LEU A 38 2.42 0.59 0.59
N HIS A 39 2.39 1.53 1.52
CA HIS A 39 1.36 1.59 2.56
C HIS A 39 0.01 2.13 2.03
N GLY A 40 -1.07 1.86 2.76
CA GLY A 40 -2.41 2.38 2.47
C GLY A 40 -2.63 3.83 2.91
N PHE A 41 -3.77 4.40 2.52
CA PHE A 41 -4.13 5.76 2.94
C PHE A 41 -4.30 5.81 4.46
N GLY A 42 -3.58 6.71 5.14
CA GLY A 42 -3.61 6.80 6.61
C GLY A 42 -2.73 5.80 7.35
N SER A 43 -2.00 4.96 6.61
CA SER A 43 -0.89 4.15 7.09
C SER A 43 0.45 4.86 6.86
N THR A 44 1.54 4.27 7.36
CA THR A 44 2.91 4.76 7.18
C THR A 44 3.89 3.60 7.03
N LYS A 45 5.16 3.88 6.71
CA LYS A 45 6.24 2.90 6.60
C LYS A 45 6.44 2.08 7.88
N GLU A 46 6.14 2.63 9.05
CA GLU A 46 6.26 1.97 10.36
C GLU A 46 5.34 0.75 10.49
N ASP A 47 4.25 0.69 9.73
CA ASP A 47 3.35 -0.48 9.70
C ASP A 47 4.07 -1.75 9.20
N TYR A 48 5.27 -1.61 8.60
CA TYR A 48 6.11 -2.72 8.13
C TYR A 48 7.44 -2.85 8.90
N ALA A 49 7.67 -2.05 9.94
CA ALA A 49 8.95 -2.02 10.66
C ALA A 49 9.26 -3.35 11.38
N ASP A 50 8.22 -4.11 11.74
CA ASP A 50 8.33 -5.41 12.41
C ASP A 50 8.78 -6.54 11.48
N ILE A 51 8.96 -6.29 10.17
CA ILE A 51 9.63 -7.22 9.23
C ILE A 51 10.99 -7.70 9.77
N VAL A 52 11.68 -6.85 10.53
CA VAL A 52 12.99 -7.17 11.09
C VAL A 52 12.94 -8.21 12.20
N GLN A 53 11.76 -8.43 12.80
CA GLN A 53 11.52 -9.50 13.77
C GLN A 53 11.10 -10.82 13.10
N GLN A 54 10.84 -10.79 11.79
CA GLN A 54 10.40 -11.97 11.05
C GLN A 54 11.61 -12.79 10.58
N ALA A 55 11.81 -13.95 11.19
CA ALA A 55 12.94 -14.84 10.86
C ALA A 55 12.97 -15.24 9.38
N ALA A 56 11.81 -15.37 8.73
CA ALA A 56 11.69 -15.69 7.31
C ALA A 56 12.30 -14.60 6.39
N PHE A 57 12.41 -13.36 6.88
CA PHE A 57 12.99 -12.25 6.15
C PHE A 57 14.43 -11.94 6.59
N ALA A 58 15.07 -12.81 7.38
CA ALA A 58 16.49 -12.67 7.70
C ALA A 58 17.33 -12.68 6.41
N GLY A 59 18.21 -11.69 6.24
CA GLY A 59 19.03 -11.53 5.04
C GLY A 59 18.30 -10.96 3.80
N HIS A 60 16.98 -10.77 3.86
CA HIS A 60 16.24 -10.05 2.84
C HIS A 60 16.45 -8.55 2.96
N ARG A 61 16.75 -7.95 1.80
CA ARG A 61 16.70 -6.51 1.60
C ARG A 61 15.23 -6.06 1.69
N PHE A 62 14.96 -4.88 2.23
CA PHE A 62 13.64 -4.28 2.10
C PHE A 62 13.69 -2.76 2.05
N VAL A 63 12.62 -2.17 1.52
CA VAL A 63 12.33 -0.73 1.61
C VAL A 63 10.84 -0.54 1.86
N ALA A 64 10.49 0.32 2.81
CA ALA A 64 9.16 0.89 2.97
C ALA A 64 9.33 2.41 3.08
N TYR A 65 8.41 3.18 2.51
CA TYR A 65 8.50 4.64 2.54
C TYR A 65 7.12 5.26 2.69
N ASP A 66 7.09 6.47 3.24
CA ASP A 66 5.87 7.24 3.36
C ASP A 66 5.51 7.90 2.02
N ALA A 67 4.33 7.63 1.50
CA ALA A 67 3.81 8.28 0.30
C ALA A 67 3.80 9.82 0.47
N PRO A 68 4.02 10.60 -0.61
CA PRO A 68 3.82 12.04 -0.60
C PRO A 68 2.53 12.46 0.12
N GLY A 69 2.63 13.40 1.05
CA GLY A 69 1.50 13.84 1.88
C GLY A 69 1.15 12.92 3.06
N CYS A 70 1.91 11.83 3.28
CA CYS A 70 1.72 10.88 4.37
C CYS A 70 2.96 10.78 5.28
N GLY A 71 2.77 10.32 6.52
CA GLY A 71 3.83 10.06 7.50
C GLY A 71 4.83 11.20 7.68
N GLU A 72 6.11 10.90 7.56
CA GLU A 72 7.19 11.89 7.67
C GLU A 72 7.62 12.48 6.32
N SER A 73 6.99 12.07 5.21
CA SER A 73 7.29 12.60 3.88
C SER A 73 6.71 13.99 3.64
N GLN A 74 7.48 14.83 2.96
CA GLN A 74 7.10 16.18 2.56
C GLN A 74 6.88 16.27 1.05
N CYS A 75 5.95 17.13 0.64
CA CYS A 75 5.63 17.39 -0.76
C CYS A 75 5.34 18.88 -0.93
N SER A 76 6.07 19.53 -1.85
CA SER A 76 5.95 20.97 -2.08
C SER A 76 4.63 21.38 -2.72
N ASP A 77 3.93 20.46 -3.38
CA ASP A 77 2.63 20.71 -4.03
C ASP A 77 1.70 19.50 -3.88
N LEU A 78 0.87 19.54 -2.84
CA LEU A 78 -0.09 18.46 -2.54
C LEU A 78 -1.18 18.31 -3.63
N SER A 79 -1.43 19.35 -4.44
CA SER A 79 -2.46 19.30 -5.48
C SER A 79 -2.11 18.36 -6.64
N LYS A 80 -0.83 17.98 -6.76
CA LYS A 80 -0.31 17.06 -7.76
C LYS A 80 -0.44 15.59 -7.36
N ILE A 81 -0.79 15.31 -6.11
CA ILE A 81 -0.85 13.93 -5.62
C ILE A 81 -2.03 13.20 -6.27
N SER A 82 -1.72 12.11 -6.97
CA SER A 82 -2.65 11.13 -7.51
C SER A 82 -2.00 9.74 -7.44
N ILE A 83 -2.75 8.66 -7.68
CA ILE A 83 -2.17 7.31 -7.73
C ILE A 83 -1.03 7.21 -8.76
N GLU A 84 -1.14 7.87 -9.91
CA GLU A 84 -0.08 7.94 -10.92
C GLU A 84 1.15 8.68 -10.41
N PHE A 85 0.97 9.79 -9.68
CA PHE A 85 2.07 10.52 -9.05
C PHE A 85 2.76 9.64 -7.98
N LEU A 86 1.99 8.90 -7.20
CA LEU A 86 2.52 7.94 -6.21
C LEU A 86 3.32 6.81 -6.88
N MET A 87 2.85 6.29 -8.02
CA MET A 87 3.56 5.28 -8.80
C MET A 87 4.88 5.82 -9.35
N ARG A 88 4.89 7.06 -9.88
CA ARG A 88 6.13 7.72 -10.34
C ARG A 88 7.10 7.98 -9.19
N THR A 89 6.59 8.33 -8.03
CA THR A 89 7.40 8.46 -6.80
C THR A 89 8.01 7.12 -6.42
N ALA A 90 7.24 6.02 -6.45
CA ALA A 90 7.74 4.67 -6.20
C ALA A 90 8.92 4.32 -7.14
N LEU A 91 8.81 4.67 -8.42
CA LEU A 91 9.90 4.45 -9.38
C LEU A 91 11.18 5.20 -9.00
N GLN A 92 11.08 6.46 -8.58
CA GLN A 92 12.23 7.25 -8.14
C GLN A 92 12.85 6.72 -6.85
N VAL A 93 12.02 6.24 -5.90
CA VAL A 93 12.52 5.55 -4.70
C VAL A 93 13.28 4.27 -5.09
N LEU A 94 12.72 3.45 -5.99
CA LEU A 94 13.39 2.23 -6.47
C LEU A 94 14.72 2.53 -7.18
N GLU A 95 14.77 3.60 -7.99
CA GLU A 95 15.98 4.07 -8.67
C GLU A 95 17.04 4.53 -7.67
N HIS A 96 16.67 5.34 -6.67
CA HIS A 96 17.58 5.79 -5.61
C HIS A 96 18.25 4.61 -4.90
N PHE A 97 17.48 3.57 -4.59
CA PHE A 97 17.99 2.37 -3.95
C PHE A 97 18.65 1.38 -4.93
N GLY A 98 18.66 1.62 -6.25
CA GLY A 98 19.18 0.67 -7.23
C GLY A 98 18.48 -0.69 -7.16
N ILE A 99 17.16 -0.69 -6.95
CA ILE A 99 16.34 -1.91 -6.89
C ILE A 99 15.76 -2.18 -8.26
N GLU A 100 16.32 -3.13 -9.01
CA GLU A 100 15.84 -3.45 -10.36
C GLU A 100 14.74 -4.49 -10.39
N ARG A 101 14.87 -5.56 -9.58
CA ARG A 101 13.86 -6.62 -9.40
C ARG A 101 13.51 -6.81 -7.93
N PHE A 102 12.23 -6.98 -7.61
CA PHE A 102 11.72 -6.97 -6.23
C PHE A 102 10.41 -7.73 -6.06
N HIS A 103 10.16 -8.23 -4.85
CA HIS A 103 8.82 -8.57 -4.40
C HIS A 103 8.07 -7.29 -4.03
N LEU A 104 6.81 -7.19 -4.39
CA LEU A 104 5.99 -6.01 -4.17
C LEU A 104 4.83 -6.34 -3.22
N VAL A 105 4.68 -5.55 -2.18
CA VAL A 105 3.56 -5.62 -1.24
C VAL A 105 2.89 -4.25 -1.20
N GLY A 106 1.61 -4.20 -1.52
CA GLY A 106 0.84 -2.96 -1.50
C GLY A 106 -0.40 -3.13 -0.65
N HIS A 107 -0.72 -2.14 0.18
CA HIS A 107 -1.96 -2.12 0.96
C HIS A 107 -2.89 -1.01 0.47
N SER A 108 -4.14 -1.33 0.14
CA SER A 108 -5.19 -0.36 -0.19
C SER A 108 -4.76 0.64 -1.28
N MET A 109 -4.64 1.93 -0.95
CA MET A 109 -4.02 2.94 -1.83
C MET A 109 -2.69 2.44 -2.43
N GLY A 110 -1.80 1.91 -1.60
CA GLY A 110 -0.53 1.32 -2.02
C GLY A 110 -0.69 0.03 -2.82
N GLY A 111 -1.77 -0.73 -2.63
CA GLY A 111 -2.14 -1.88 -3.45
C GLY A 111 -2.48 -1.48 -4.88
N LEU A 112 -3.31 -0.44 -5.05
CA LEU A 112 -3.60 0.12 -6.37
C LEU A 112 -2.35 0.74 -7.02
N THR A 113 -1.56 1.52 -6.27
CA THR A 113 -0.28 2.04 -6.78
C THR A 113 0.67 0.90 -7.21
N ALA A 114 0.73 -0.18 -6.43
CA ALA A 114 1.54 -1.36 -6.73
C ALA A 114 1.05 -2.10 -7.97
N LEU A 115 -0.26 -2.26 -8.16
CA LEU A 115 -0.84 -2.84 -9.37
C LEU A 115 -0.43 -2.05 -10.61
N MET A 116 -0.57 -0.72 -10.57
CA MET A 116 -0.18 0.13 -11.70
C MET A 116 1.32 0.03 -12.01
N LEU A 117 2.17 0.01 -10.98
CA LEU A 117 3.61 -0.20 -11.10
C LEU A 117 3.94 -1.56 -11.71
N ALA A 118 3.32 -2.63 -11.22
CA ALA A 118 3.55 -4.00 -11.68
C ALA A 118 3.08 -4.20 -13.13
N TYR A 119 1.96 -3.56 -13.49
CA TYR A 119 1.43 -3.61 -14.86
C TYR A 119 2.35 -2.86 -15.84
N GLN A 120 2.87 -1.70 -15.46
CA GLN A 120 3.75 -0.91 -16.33
C GLN A 120 5.17 -1.50 -16.43
N PHE A 121 5.67 -2.14 -15.37
CA PHE A 121 7.02 -2.70 -15.31
C PHE A 121 7.02 -4.21 -14.95
N PRO A 122 6.38 -5.06 -15.77
CA PRO A 122 6.07 -6.45 -15.39
C PRO A 122 7.30 -7.33 -15.21
N ASN A 123 8.45 -6.96 -15.80
CA ASN A 123 9.70 -7.73 -15.67
C ASN A 123 10.47 -7.42 -14.37
N ARG A 124 10.08 -6.37 -13.65
CA ARG A 124 10.72 -5.94 -12.39
C ARG A 124 10.10 -6.62 -11.16
N VAL A 125 8.84 -7.03 -11.24
CA VAL A 125 8.12 -7.59 -10.09
C VAL A 125 8.28 -9.11 -10.05
N LEU A 126 8.83 -9.63 -8.96
CA LEU A 126 9.04 -11.06 -8.71
C LEU A 126 7.75 -11.74 -8.23
N SER A 127 7.01 -11.07 -7.36
CA SER A 127 5.67 -11.46 -6.91
C SER A 127 4.93 -10.21 -6.44
N PHE A 128 3.60 -10.25 -6.49
CA PHE A 128 2.76 -9.17 -5.98
C PHE A 128 1.81 -9.68 -4.89
N VAL A 129 1.90 -9.11 -3.70
CA VAL A 129 0.90 -9.26 -2.63
C VAL A 129 0.07 -7.98 -2.60
N ASP A 130 -1.19 -8.10 -2.98
CA ASP A 130 -2.18 -7.04 -2.86
C ASP A 130 -2.98 -7.23 -1.58
N ILE A 131 -2.91 -6.29 -0.66
CA ILE A 131 -3.65 -6.29 0.60
C ILE A 131 -4.80 -5.30 0.44
N GLU A 132 -5.96 -5.79 0.01
CA GLU A 132 -7.19 -5.01 -0.22
C GLU A 132 -6.98 -3.70 -1.00
N GLY A 133 -6.10 -3.73 -2.01
CA GLY A 133 -6.04 -2.71 -3.05
C GLY A 133 -7.20 -2.85 -4.04
N ASN A 134 -7.52 -1.76 -4.74
CA ASN A 134 -8.61 -1.79 -5.70
C ASN A 134 -8.21 -2.64 -6.92
N ILE A 135 -8.98 -3.69 -7.17
CA ILE A 135 -8.91 -4.50 -8.40
C ILE A 135 -10.27 -4.54 -9.12
N ALA A 136 -11.34 -4.08 -8.48
CA ALA A 136 -12.68 -3.96 -9.02
C ALA A 136 -13.37 -2.67 -8.52
N PRO A 137 -14.44 -2.21 -9.21
CA PRO A 137 -15.22 -1.07 -8.76
C PRO A 137 -15.80 -1.22 -7.34
N GLU A 138 -16.10 -2.44 -6.90
CA GLU A 138 -16.65 -2.70 -5.56
C GLU A 138 -15.68 -2.35 -4.42
N ASP A 139 -14.36 -2.37 -4.66
CA ASP A 139 -13.34 -2.02 -3.66
C ASP A 139 -13.33 -0.53 -3.31
N CYS A 140 -13.87 0.31 -4.20
CA CYS A 140 -13.75 1.75 -4.13
C CYS A 140 -14.77 2.42 -3.17
N PHE A 141 -15.49 1.63 -2.36
CA PHE A 141 -16.55 2.11 -1.47
C PHE A 141 -16.11 3.26 -0.55
N LEU A 142 -14.91 3.19 0.04
CA LEU A 142 -14.40 4.24 0.93
C LEU A 142 -14.01 5.51 0.17
N SER A 143 -13.30 5.38 -0.95
CA SER A 143 -12.80 6.52 -1.72
C SER A 143 -13.91 7.25 -2.49
N ARG A 144 -14.96 6.55 -2.93
CA ARG A 144 -16.13 7.15 -3.61
C ARG A 144 -16.81 8.24 -2.78
N GLN A 145 -16.70 8.18 -1.45
CA GLN A 145 -17.26 9.21 -0.56
C GLN A 145 -16.74 10.63 -0.87
N VAL A 146 -15.57 10.78 -1.50
CA VAL A 146 -15.06 12.10 -1.91
C VAL A 146 -15.85 12.70 -3.06
N VAL A 147 -16.41 11.87 -3.94
CA VAL A 147 -17.12 12.31 -5.15
C VAL A 147 -18.45 12.94 -4.79
N ASP A 148 -19.14 12.34 -3.81
CA ASP A 148 -20.45 12.77 -3.36
C ASP A 148 -20.38 13.85 -2.27
N TYR A 149 -19.18 14.24 -1.82
CA TYR A 149 -19.04 15.22 -0.75
C TYR A 149 -19.27 16.65 -1.27
N PRO A 150 -20.30 17.36 -0.77
CA PRO A 150 -20.76 18.61 -1.36
C PRO A 150 -19.83 19.80 -1.11
N ALA A 151 -18.90 19.73 -0.15
CA ALA A 151 -18.00 20.83 0.16
C ALA A 151 -16.66 20.70 -0.58
N ALA A 152 -16.17 21.81 -1.14
CA ALA A 152 -14.83 21.91 -1.74
C ALA A 152 -13.69 21.87 -0.69
N ASP A 153 -14.02 21.88 0.59
CA ASP A 153 -13.08 21.90 1.70
C ASP A 153 -12.58 20.49 2.05
N GLY A 154 -11.30 20.24 1.73
CA GLY A 154 -10.62 18.97 2.01
C GLY A 154 -10.45 18.69 3.50
N GLU A 155 -10.33 19.72 4.35
CA GLU A 155 -10.23 19.54 5.81
C GLU A 155 -11.58 19.08 6.38
N ALA A 156 -12.67 19.69 5.94
CA ALA A 156 -14.02 19.28 6.35
C ALA A 156 -14.34 17.85 5.89
N PHE A 157 -14.01 17.50 4.65
CA PHE A 157 -14.15 16.12 4.17
C PHE A 157 -13.34 15.15 5.03
N PHE A 158 -12.08 15.48 5.30
CA PHE A 158 -11.19 14.60 6.04
C PHE A 158 -11.63 14.40 7.49
N ALA A 159 -12.06 15.48 8.16
CA ALA A 159 -12.65 15.38 9.51
C ALA A 159 -13.90 14.49 9.53
N ALA A 160 -14.81 14.66 8.56
CA ALA A 160 -16.00 13.83 8.45
C ALA A 160 -15.68 12.36 8.14
N PHE A 161 -14.66 12.11 7.31
CA PHE A 161 -14.15 10.77 7.01
C PHE A 161 -13.59 10.11 8.29
N ILE A 162 -12.77 10.83 9.06
CA ILE A 162 -12.23 10.35 10.34
C ILE A 162 -13.37 9.96 11.29
N GLU A 163 -14.40 10.80 11.40
CA GLU A 163 -15.50 10.56 12.33
C GLU A 163 -16.34 9.33 11.92
N ARG A 164 -16.68 9.19 10.64
CA ARG A 164 -17.37 7.99 10.14
C ARG A 164 -16.54 6.73 10.41
N THR A 165 -15.24 6.80 10.15
CA THR A 165 -14.31 5.69 10.34
C THR A 165 -14.19 5.30 11.82
N ARG A 166 -14.15 6.28 12.73
CA ARG A 166 -14.08 6.04 14.18
C ARG A 166 -15.24 5.17 14.69
N HIS A 167 -16.41 5.34 14.10
CA HIS A 167 -17.64 4.64 14.49
C HIS A 167 -17.96 3.42 13.62
N ALA A 168 -17.12 3.09 12.64
CA ALA A 168 -17.32 1.89 11.83
C ALA A 168 -17.14 0.63 12.69
N PRO A 169 -17.98 -0.41 12.51
CA PRO A 169 -17.92 -1.63 13.32
C PRO A 169 -16.79 -2.59 12.92
N ALA A 170 -15.94 -2.20 11.96
CA ALA A 170 -14.86 -3.06 11.46
C ALA A 170 -13.67 -3.09 12.42
N TYR A 171 -12.92 -4.20 12.38
CA TYR A 171 -11.71 -4.35 13.19
C TYR A 171 -10.72 -3.22 12.88
N ALA A 172 -10.04 -2.75 13.94
CA ALA A 172 -9.05 -1.67 13.90
C ALA A 172 -9.53 -0.30 13.37
N SER A 173 -10.81 -0.11 13.02
CA SER A 173 -11.30 1.18 12.48
C SER A 173 -11.10 2.36 13.44
N ALA A 174 -11.37 2.17 14.74
CA ALA A 174 -11.14 3.21 15.74
C ALA A 174 -9.66 3.55 15.94
N LEU A 175 -8.77 2.54 15.89
CA LEU A 175 -7.32 2.73 15.99
C LEU A 175 -6.78 3.49 14.77
N TYR A 176 -7.20 3.06 13.58
CA TYR A 176 -6.90 3.73 12.32
C TYR A 176 -7.35 5.20 12.36
N ALA A 177 -8.62 5.45 12.68
CA ALA A 177 -9.21 6.80 12.76
C ALA A 177 -8.48 7.72 13.76
N ALA A 178 -8.00 7.18 14.88
CA ALA A 178 -7.30 7.95 15.90
C ALA A 178 -5.98 8.57 15.40
N SER A 179 -5.32 7.93 14.42
CA SER A 179 -4.00 8.35 13.93
C SER A 179 -4.03 9.18 12.64
N LEU A 180 -5.14 9.17 11.90
CA LEU A 180 -5.26 9.76 10.56
C LEU A 180 -4.78 11.21 10.46
N LYS A 181 -5.23 12.09 11.37
CA LYS A 181 -4.88 13.52 11.36
C LYS A 181 -3.39 13.80 11.57
N HIS A 182 -2.65 12.83 12.12
CA HIS A 182 -1.21 12.93 12.34
C HIS A 182 -0.41 12.33 11.18
N LYS A 183 -1.02 11.42 10.42
CA LYS A 183 -0.38 10.66 9.35
C LYS A 183 -0.65 11.22 7.97
N VAL A 184 -1.69 12.03 7.75
CA VAL A 184 -2.10 12.49 6.41
C VAL A 184 -2.34 13.98 6.40
N ARG A 185 -1.86 14.66 5.36
CA ARG A 185 -2.17 16.07 5.09
C ARG A 185 -3.47 16.14 4.30
N ALA A 186 -4.42 16.96 4.74
CA ALA A 186 -5.74 17.06 4.10
C ALA A 186 -5.67 17.40 2.61
N GLY A 187 -4.68 18.21 2.19
CA GLY A 187 -4.45 18.55 0.79
C GLY A 187 -4.14 17.36 -0.12
N ALA A 188 -3.63 16.25 0.42
CA ALA A 188 -3.36 15.02 -0.35
C ALA A 188 -4.61 14.17 -0.57
N VAL A 189 -5.61 14.28 0.32
CA VAL A 189 -6.75 13.35 0.41
C VAL A 189 -7.55 13.33 -0.88
N ARG A 190 -7.91 14.51 -1.39
CA ARG A 190 -8.79 14.62 -2.56
C ARG A 190 -8.14 14.02 -3.81
N GLY A 191 -6.88 14.36 -4.09
CA GLY A 191 -6.20 13.87 -5.29
C GLY A 191 -6.02 12.35 -5.26
N ILE A 192 -5.70 11.78 -4.09
CA ILE A 192 -5.64 10.33 -3.89
C ILE A 192 -7.02 9.70 -4.17
N PHE A 193 -8.07 10.16 -3.49
CA PHE A 193 -9.37 9.49 -3.56
C PHE A 193 -10.00 9.64 -4.95
N GLN A 194 -9.88 10.80 -5.58
CA GLN A 194 -10.44 11.04 -6.91
C GLN A 194 -9.76 10.17 -7.97
N SER A 195 -8.44 10.00 -7.92
CA SER A 195 -7.71 9.10 -8.84
C SER A 195 -7.94 7.63 -8.54
N MET A 196 -8.12 7.23 -7.27
CA MET A 196 -8.58 5.87 -6.94
C MET A 196 -9.94 5.57 -7.57
N VAL A 197 -10.89 6.50 -7.50
CA VAL A 197 -12.20 6.36 -8.13
C VAL A 197 -12.09 6.25 -9.64
N ASP A 198 -11.39 7.20 -10.27
CA ASP A 198 -11.24 7.23 -11.72
C ASP A 198 -10.62 5.94 -12.27
N LEU A 199 -9.53 5.47 -11.65
CA LEU A 199 -8.89 4.21 -12.04
C LEU A 199 -9.80 3.00 -11.80
N SER A 200 -10.56 2.98 -10.70
CA SER A 200 -11.49 1.88 -10.41
C SER A 200 -12.59 1.77 -11.45
N ASP A 201 -13.05 2.89 -12.00
CA ASP A 201 -14.16 2.93 -12.94
C ASP A 201 -13.71 2.78 -14.40
N ASN A 202 -12.52 3.29 -14.73
CA ASN A 202 -12.10 3.48 -16.12
C ASN A 202 -10.85 2.69 -16.53
N ALA A 203 -10.13 2.08 -15.59
CA ALA A 203 -8.82 1.49 -15.88
C ALA A 203 -8.78 -0.04 -15.89
N ASP A 204 -9.90 -0.77 -16.01
CA ASP A 204 -9.89 -2.25 -16.14
C ASP A 204 -8.92 -2.93 -15.16
N LEU A 205 -9.06 -2.63 -13.87
CA LEU A 205 -8.10 -3.06 -12.85
C LEU A 205 -8.04 -4.59 -12.72
N MET A 206 -9.18 -5.27 -12.87
CA MET A 206 -9.26 -6.73 -12.84
C MET A 206 -8.46 -7.34 -13.99
N GLY A 207 -8.64 -6.85 -15.22
CA GLY A 207 -7.87 -7.28 -16.38
C GLY A 207 -6.37 -7.04 -16.20
N LYS A 208 -5.98 -5.89 -15.66
CA LYS A 208 -4.58 -5.59 -15.34
C LYS A 208 -4.00 -6.55 -14.29
N PHE A 209 -4.72 -6.79 -13.19
CA PHE A 209 -4.29 -7.66 -12.11
C PHE A 209 -4.14 -9.11 -12.57
N LEU A 210 -5.14 -9.62 -13.30
CA LEU A 210 -5.11 -10.98 -13.86
C LEU A 210 -4.09 -11.13 -14.99
N GLY A 211 -3.75 -10.04 -15.68
CA GLY A 211 -2.73 -10.01 -16.74
C GLY A 211 -1.28 -9.88 -16.24
N LEU A 212 -1.04 -9.68 -14.94
CA LEU A 212 0.32 -9.60 -14.40
C LEU A 212 1.09 -10.92 -14.64
N LYS A 213 2.36 -10.78 -15.06
CA LYS A 213 3.23 -11.92 -15.38
C LYS A 213 3.81 -12.62 -14.14
N CYS A 214 3.81 -11.93 -13.00
CA CYS A 214 4.33 -12.47 -11.75
C CYS A 214 3.24 -13.23 -10.99
N PRO A 215 3.61 -14.14 -10.08
CA PRO A 215 2.68 -14.72 -9.12
C PRO A 215 1.98 -13.63 -8.29
N ARG A 216 0.68 -13.79 -8.05
CA ARG A 216 -0.12 -12.84 -7.27
C ARG A 216 -0.80 -13.49 -6.08
N MET A 217 -0.85 -12.76 -4.97
CA MET A 217 -1.68 -13.04 -3.81
C MET A 217 -2.62 -11.87 -3.60
N PHE A 218 -3.89 -12.18 -3.30
CA PHE A 218 -4.84 -11.21 -2.78
C PHE A 218 -5.13 -11.54 -1.32
N MET A 219 -4.78 -10.62 -0.43
CA MET A 219 -4.91 -10.74 1.02
C MET A 219 -6.05 -9.85 1.50
N TYR A 220 -6.93 -10.41 2.32
CA TYR A 220 -8.13 -9.72 2.80
C TYR A 220 -8.52 -10.16 4.21
N GLY A 221 -9.20 -9.28 4.95
CA GLY A 221 -9.75 -9.60 6.25
C GLY A 221 -10.97 -10.52 6.16
N ASP A 222 -11.26 -11.30 7.20
CA ASP A 222 -12.47 -12.13 7.23
C ASP A 222 -13.78 -11.33 7.13
N GLN A 223 -13.79 -10.06 7.57
CA GLN A 223 -14.92 -9.14 7.36
C GLN A 223 -15.16 -8.81 5.88
N ASN A 224 -14.19 -9.07 5.01
CA ASN A 224 -14.22 -8.81 3.58
C ASN A 224 -14.36 -10.11 2.75
N ALA A 225 -14.61 -11.25 3.39
CA ALA A 225 -14.78 -12.54 2.70
C ALA A 225 -16.00 -12.61 1.75
N ALA A 226 -16.86 -11.59 1.75
CA ALA A 226 -18.03 -11.48 0.87
C ALA A 226 -17.74 -10.77 -0.46
N LEU A 227 -16.50 -10.32 -0.72
CA LEU A 227 -16.09 -9.73 -2.00
C LEU A 227 -16.41 -10.70 -3.15
N SER A 228 -17.13 -10.20 -4.16
CA SER A 228 -17.81 -11.03 -5.14
C SER A 228 -16.84 -11.67 -6.14
N TYR A 229 -15.69 -11.04 -6.36
CA TYR A 229 -14.68 -11.50 -7.30
C TYR A 229 -13.72 -12.56 -6.72
N LEU A 230 -13.74 -12.85 -5.41
CA LEU A 230 -12.77 -13.78 -4.79
C LEU A 230 -12.73 -15.16 -5.48
N PRO A 231 -13.87 -15.85 -5.73
CA PRO A 231 -13.84 -17.13 -6.43
C PRO A 231 -13.32 -17.01 -7.88
N HIS A 232 -13.58 -15.88 -8.54
CA HIS A 232 -13.14 -15.63 -9.90
C HIS A 232 -11.61 -15.49 -9.99
N ILE A 233 -11.02 -14.64 -9.15
CA ILE A 233 -9.56 -14.44 -9.17
C ILE A 233 -8.81 -15.70 -8.73
N GLN A 234 -9.39 -16.47 -7.79
CA GLN A 234 -8.82 -17.76 -7.37
C GLN A 234 -8.79 -18.77 -8.52
N ALA A 235 -9.88 -18.88 -9.29
CA ALA A 235 -9.95 -19.74 -10.47
C ALA A 235 -8.92 -19.34 -11.55
N GLN A 236 -8.48 -18.09 -11.55
CA GLN A 236 -7.43 -17.55 -12.44
C GLN A 236 -6.02 -17.64 -11.85
N GLY A 237 -5.84 -18.42 -10.78
CA GLY A 237 -4.53 -18.72 -10.19
C GLY A 237 -4.01 -17.63 -9.24
N VAL A 238 -4.86 -16.74 -8.73
CA VAL A 238 -4.49 -15.85 -7.62
C VAL A 238 -4.55 -16.61 -6.30
N ARG A 239 -3.50 -16.53 -5.48
CA ARG A 239 -3.55 -17.09 -4.12
C ARG A 239 -4.39 -16.18 -3.23
N LEU A 240 -5.45 -16.73 -2.64
CA LEU A 240 -6.23 -16.04 -1.62
C LEU A 240 -5.59 -16.22 -0.24
N ALA A 241 -5.49 -15.14 0.53
CA ALA A 241 -5.00 -15.13 1.90
C ALA A 241 -6.00 -14.40 2.81
N GLN A 242 -6.95 -15.13 3.36
CA GLN A 242 -7.86 -14.59 4.36
C GLN A 242 -7.16 -14.45 5.72
N ILE A 243 -7.30 -13.30 6.36
CA ILE A 243 -6.75 -13.00 7.69
C ILE A 243 -7.89 -13.07 8.71
N PRO A 244 -7.84 -13.96 9.71
CA PRO A 244 -8.90 -14.10 10.70
C PRO A 244 -8.91 -12.94 11.69
N GLU A 245 -10.10 -12.60 12.20
CA GLU A 245 -10.36 -11.50 13.14
C GLU A 245 -9.85 -10.16 12.60
N CYS A 246 -10.10 -9.90 11.32
CA CYS A 246 -9.49 -8.79 10.60
C CYS A 246 -10.47 -8.15 9.64
N GLY A 247 -10.48 -6.82 9.64
CA GLY A 247 -11.06 -6.01 8.58
C GLY A 247 -9.97 -5.58 7.61
N HIS A 248 -9.95 -4.28 7.31
CA HIS A 248 -9.09 -3.70 6.27
C HIS A 248 -7.59 -3.60 6.63
N PHE A 249 -7.22 -3.79 7.89
CA PHE A 249 -5.87 -3.51 8.40
C PHE A 249 -5.25 -4.74 9.09
N PRO A 250 -4.69 -5.70 8.32
CA PRO A 250 -4.06 -6.89 8.90
C PRO A 250 -2.82 -6.56 9.72
N MET A 251 -2.09 -5.49 9.40
CA MET A 251 -0.98 -4.98 10.21
C MET A 251 -1.38 -4.59 11.64
N TYR A 252 -2.65 -4.24 11.86
CA TYR A 252 -3.18 -3.89 13.18
C TYR A 252 -3.92 -5.05 13.84
N SER A 253 -4.68 -5.79 13.04
CA SER A 253 -5.60 -6.81 13.57
C SER A 253 -4.89 -8.14 13.81
N ASN A 254 -4.05 -8.58 12.86
CA ASN A 254 -3.40 -9.88 12.94
C ASN A 254 -2.08 -9.92 12.13
N PRO A 255 -1.05 -9.18 12.58
CA PRO A 255 0.22 -9.08 11.85
C PRO A 255 0.97 -10.42 11.79
N ILE A 256 0.73 -11.33 12.73
CA ILE A 256 1.36 -12.67 12.75
C ILE A 256 0.94 -13.47 11.51
N VAL A 257 -0.37 -13.58 11.25
CA VAL A 257 -0.88 -14.32 10.08
C VAL A 257 -0.53 -13.60 8.79
N MET A 258 -0.58 -12.26 8.78
CA MET A 258 -0.14 -11.45 7.64
C MET A 258 1.29 -11.80 7.21
N TRP A 259 2.25 -11.74 8.14
CA TRP A 259 3.65 -12.02 7.83
C TRP A 259 3.89 -13.47 7.42
N GLN A 260 3.18 -14.42 8.05
CA GLN A 260 3.25 -15.84 7.66
C GLN A 260 2.80 -16.03 6.20
N GLN A 261 1.68 -15.44 5.79
CA GLN A 261 1.19 -15.56 4.41
C GLN A 261 2.15 -14.92 3.39
N ILE A 262 2.72 -13.74 3.69
CA ILE A 262 3.69 -13.08 2.82
C ILE A 262 4.95 -13.94 2.68
N ALA A 263 5.51 -14.43 3.79
CA ALA A 263 6.71 -15.25 3.80
C ALA A 263 6.52 -16.55 3.01
N ASP A 264 5.43 -17.28 3.28
CA ASP A 264 5.11 -18.53 2.59
C ASP A 264 4.92 -18.32 1.09
N PHE A 265 4.30 -17.21 0.71
CA PHE A 265 4.09 -16.86 -0.69
C PHE A 265 5.40 -16.55 -1.40
N GLN A 266 6.19 -15.60 -0.88
CA GLN A 266 7.44 -15.21 -1.52
C GLN A 266 8.41 -16.38 -1.65
N LYS A 267 8.51 -17.24 -0.61
CA LYS A 267 9.32 -18.45 -0.64
C LYS A 267 8.90 -19.43 -1.74
N SER A 268 7.60 -19.58 -1.99
CA SER A 268 7.09 -20.45 -3.07
C SER A 268 7.37 -19.91 -4.48
N THR A 269 7.67 -18.61 -4.60
CA THR A 269 7.89 -17.92 -5.88
C THR A 269 9.35 -17.61 -6.19
N ALA A 270 10.27 -17.93 -5.25
CA ALA A 270 11.71 -17.71 -5.41
C ALA A 270 12.43 -18.84 -6.18
N GLN A 271 11.69 -19.79 -6.74
CA GLN A 271 12.17 -20.86 -7.64
C GLN A 271 11.97 -20.46 -9.10
#